data_AF-A2YAL2-F1
#
_entry.id   AF-A2YAL2-F1
#
_cell.length_a   1.000
_cell.length_b   1.000
_cell.length_c   1.000
_cell.angle_alpha   90.00
_cell.angle_beta   90.00
_cell.angle_gamma   90.00
#
_symmetry.space_group_name_H-M   'P 1'
#
loop_
_entity.id
_entity.type
_entity.pdbx_description
1 polymer ?
#
loop_
_entity_poly.entity_id
_entity_poly.type
_entity_poly.pdbx_seq_one_letter_code
_entity_poly.pdbx_strand_id
1 'polypeptide(L)' 'MDGSSLKSAQLLEQMRLHMATDAGKDITKKVGLVYQFNISPKKIGVDEEIFVVDLKKGEVTKGPYEGKPDATFSFTDC' A
#
# COMPACT_ATOMS: atom_id res chain seq x y z
N MET A 1 4.74 10.64 -0.99
CA MET A 1 5.59 9.57 -1.56
C MET A 1 6.36 10.12 -2.76
N ASP A 2 7.42 10.91 -2.56
CA ASP A 2 8.16 11.50 -3.69
C ASP A 2 9.11 10.48 -4.34
N GLY A 3 9.09 10.40 -5.67
CA GLY A 3 10.07 9.65 -6.47
C GLY A 3 9.62 8.32 -7.09
N SER A 4 8.33 7.94 -7.04
CA SER A 4 7.81 6.81 -7.84
C SER A 4 7.35 7.30 -9.22
N SER A 5 7.63 6.52 -10.27
CA SER A 5 7.09 6.74 -11.62
C SER A 5 5.80 5.98 -11.89
N LEU A 6 5.33 5.18 -10.93
CA LEU A 6 4.12 4.37 -11.06
C LEU A 6 2.87 5.23 -10.92
N LYS A 7 1.88 5.02 -11.78
CA LYS A 7 0.55 5.66 -11.72
C LYS A 7 -0.16 5.30 -10.41
N SER A 8 -0.09 4.03 -10.02
CA SER A 8 -0.65 3.52 -8.75
C SER A 8 -0.06 4.16 -7.50
N ALA A 9 1.15 4.73 -7.54
CA ALA A 9 1.72 5.42 -6.39
C ALA A 9 0.86 6.65 -5.98
N GLN A 10 0.25 7.33 -6.96
CA GLN A 10 -0.65 8.44 -6.66
C GLN A 10 -1.93 7.95 -5.95
N LEU A 11 -2.47 6.79 -6.35
CA LEU A 11 -3.61 6.17 -5.68
C LEU A 11 -3.27 5.79 -4.24
N LEU A 12 -2.09 5.22 -4.01
CA LEU A 12 -1.64 4.83 -2.66
C LEU A 12 -1.39 6.04 -1.76
N GLU A 13 -0.90 7.16 -2.31
CA GLU A 13 -0.83 8.41 -1.56
C GLU A 13 -2.24 8.94 -1.22
N GLN A 14 -3.20 8.89 -2.15
CA GLN A 14 -4.59 9.24 -1.83
C GLN A 14 -5.17 8.33 -0.73
N MET A 15 -4.86 7.04 -0.76
CA MET A 15 -5.24 6.11 0.29
C MET A 15 -4.62 6.50 1.64
N ARG A 16 -3.33 6.87 1.66
CA ARG A 16 -2.64 7.37 2.86
C ARG A 16 -3.34 8.60 3.46
N LEU A 17 -3.68 9.57 2.62
CA LEU A 17 -4.40 10.77 3.04
C LEU A 17 -5.80 10.43 3.57
N HIS A 18 -6.50 9.49 2.93
CA HIS A 18 -7.80 9.04 3.40
C HIS A 18 -7.73 8.37 4.78
N MET A 19 -6.69 7.57 5.05
CA MET A 19 -6.49 6.93 6.36
C MET A 19 -6.31 7.92 7.51
N ALA A 20 -5.85 9.15 7.24
CA ALA A 20 -5.76 10.21 8.24
C ALA A 20 -7.13 10.82 8.63
N THR A 21 -8.17 10.60 7.81
CA THR A 21 -9.54 11.09 8.07
C THR A 21 -10.27 10.20 9.07
N ASP A 22 -11.36 10.71 9.67
CA ASP A 22 -12.16 9.90 10.61
C ASP A 22 -12.84 8.70 9.93
N ALA A 23 -13.26 8.85 8.68
CA ALA A 23 -13.77 7.73 7.88
C ALA A 23 -12.69 6.65 7.65
N GLY A 24 -11.44 7.06 7.43
CA GLY A 24 -10.30 6.15 7.33
C GLY A 24 -10.05 5.37 8.63
N LYS A 25 -10.14 6.05 9.78
CA LYS A 25 -10.02 5.40 11.10
C LYS A 25 -11.17 4.43 11.41
N ASP A 26 -12.33 4.58 10.78
CA ASP A 26 -13.41 3.59 10.93
C ASP A 26 -13.15 2.31 10.10
N ILE A 27 -12.37 2.39 9.02
CA ILE A 27 -11.94 1.22 8.24
C ILE A 27 -10.99 0.35 9.07
N THR A 28 -10.08 0.96 9.85
CA THR A 28 -9.11 0.21 10.67
C THR A 28 -9.79 -0.66 11.72
N LYS A 29 -10.90 -0.17 12.32
CA LYS A 29 -11.71 -0.89 13.29
C LYS A 29 -12.44 -2.11 12.72
N LYS A 30 -12.71 -2.13 11.41
CA LYS A 30 -13.48 -3.19 10.75
C LYS A 30 -12.60 -4.30 10.17
N VAL A 31 -11.47 -3.93 9.57
CA VAL A 31 -10.63 -4.88 8.82
C VAL A 31 -9.46 -5.35 9.67
N GLY A 32 -8.66 -4.43 10.23
CA GLY A 32 -7.54 -4.78 11.12
C GLY A 32 -6.51 -5.74 10.51
N LEU A 33 -6.21 -5.62 9.21
CA LEU A 33 -5.24 -6.45 8.48
C LEU A 33 -4.10 -5.60 7.90
N VAL A 34 -2.96 -6.24 7.66
CA VAL A 34 -1.80 -5.64 7.00
C VAL A 34 -1.63 -6.25 5.63
N TYR A 35 -1.61 -5.42 4.60
CA TYR A 35 -1.45 -5.83 3.22
C TYR A 35 -0.15 -5.30 2.65
N GLN A 36 0.56 -6.16 1.90
CA GLN A 36 1.69 -5.75 1.09
C GLN A 36 1.30 -5.74 -0.39
N PHE A 37 1.64 -4.67 -1.06
CA PHE A 37 1.44 -4.48 -2.50
C PHE A 37 2.80 -4.44 -3.17
N ASN A 38 3.07 -5.42 -4.02
CA ASN A 38 4.21 -5.45 -4.91
C ASN A 38 3.74 -4.97 -6.28
N ILE A 39 4.22 -3.82 -6.72
CA ILE A 39 3.77 -3.22 -7.98
C ILE A 39 4.95 -3.11 -8.93
N SER A 40 4.85 -3.80 -10.07
CA SER A 40 5.83 -3.69 -11.15
C SER A 40 5.35 -2.75 -12.25
N PRO A 41 6.24 -1.95 -12.88
CA PRO A 41 5.86 -1.06 -13.98
C PRO A 41 5.40 -1.82 -15.24
N LYS A 42 5.83 -3.07 -15.44
CA LYS A 42 5.50 -3.82 -16.67
C LYS A 42 5.37 -5.32 -16.50
N LYS A 43 6.27 -5.96 -15.74
CA LYS A 43 6.28 -7.41 -15.53
C LYS A 43 6.50 -7.70 -14.05
N ILE A 44 5.59 -8.49 -13.45
CA ILE A 44 5.67 -8.93 -12.06
C ILE A 44 7.06 -9.52 -11.78
N GLY A 45 7.68 -9.10 -10.67
CA GLY A 45 9.01 -9.51 -10.24
C GLY A 45 10.18 -8.68 -10.83
N VAL A 46 9.93 -7.63 -11.61
CA VAL A 46 10.96 -6.74 -12.17
C VAL A 46 10.69 -5.30 -11.75
N ASP A 47 11.72 -4.63 -11.20
CA ASP A 47 11.67 -3.24 -10.72
C ASP A 47 10.43 -2.96 -9.85
N GLU A 48 10.12 -3.88 -8.93
CA GLU A 48 8.97 -3.77 -8.05
C GLU A 48 9.15 -2.65 -7.03
N GLU A 49 8.15 -1.78 -6.96
CA GLU A 49 7.95 -0.93 -5.80
C GLU A 49 7.01 -1.63 -4.83
N ILE A 50 7.44 -1.70 -3.57
CA ILE A 50 6.65 -2.32 -2.50
C ILE A 50 6.00 -1.22 -1.68
N PHE A 51 4.71 -1.40 -1.41
CA PHE A 51 3.93 -0.54 -0.54
C PHE A 51 3.23 -1.38 0.52
N VAL A 52 3.17 -0.87 1.73
CA VAL A 52 2.48 -1.50 2.84
C VAL A 52 1.27 -0.66 3.20
N VAL A 53 0.12 -1.32 3.28
CA VAL A 53 -1.11 -0.76 3.80
C VAL A 53 -1.40 -1.46 5.13
N ASP A 54 -1.09 -0.77 6.23
CA ASP A 54 -1.35 -1.23 7.58
C ASP A 54 -2.72 -0.68 8.03
N LEU A 55 -3.78 -1.48 7.87
CA LEU A 55 -5.11 -1.13 8.36
C LEU A 55 -5.30 -1.43 9.86
N LYS A 56 -4.28 -1.94 10.56
CA LYS A 56 -4.30 -1.99 12.04
C LYS A 56 -3.97 -0.62 12.61
N LYS A 57 -3.00 0.07 11.99
CA LYS A 57 -2.54 1.41 12.40
C LYS A 57 -3.19 2.55 11.61
N GLY A 58 -3.71 2.28 10.41
CA GLY A 58 -4.22 3.30 9.50
C GLY A 58 -3.09 4.01 8.76
N GLU A 59 -2.05 3.29 8.37
CA GLU A 59 -0.85 3.86 7.75
C GLU A 59 -0.60 3.23 6.37
N VAL A 60 -0.09 4.03 5.45
CA VAL A 60 0.39 3.56 4.15
C VAL A 60 1.84 4.03 3.99
N THR A 61 2.75 3.09 3.81
CA THR A 61 4.21 3.34 3.72
C THR A 61 4.79 2.71 2.46
N LYS A 62 5.93 3.24 2.02
CA LYS A 62 6.71 2.69 0.91
C LYS A 62 7.87 1.87 1.49
N GLY A 63 8.08 0.68 0.95
CA GLY A 63 9.07 -0.30 1.40
C GLY A 63 8.44 -1.65 1.77
N PRO A 64 9.26 -2.69 1.96
CA PRO A 64 8.78 -3.99 2.42
C PRO A 64 8.26 -3.91 3.86
N TYR A 65 7.28 -4.74 4.20
CA TYR A 65 6.85 -4.86 5.59
C TYR A 65 7.93 -5.56 6.41
N GLU A 66 8.28 -5.02 7.58
CA GLU A 66 9.31 -5.62 8.45
C GLU A 66 8.87 -6.99 9.04
N GLY A 67 7.56 -7.27 9.05
CA GLY A 67 6.98 -8.52 9.54
C GLY A 67 6.36 -9.37 8.44
N LYS A 68 5.56 -10.36 8.84
CA LYS A 68 4.71 -11.12 7.92
C LYS A 68 3.40 -10.35 7.67
N PRO A 69 3.12 -9.89 6.44
CA PRO A 69 1.82 -9.31 6.13
C PRO A 69 0.73 -10.39 6.16
N ASP A 70 -0.51 -9.99 6.40
CA ASP A 70 -1.66 -10.90 6.39
C ASP A 70 -1.96 -11.40 4.96
N ALA A 71 -1.73 -10.55 3.95
CA ALA A 71 -1.72 -10.95 2.55
C ALA A 71 -0.75 -10.09 1.72
N THR A 72 -0.25 -10.68 0.64
CA THR A 72 0.57 -10.00 -0.37
C THR A 72 -0.15 -10.05 -1.71
N PHE A 73 -0.24 -8.89 -2.36
CA PHE A 73 -0.80 -8.74 -3.68
C PHE A 73 0.28 -8.27 -4.65
N SER A 74 0.30 -8.84 -5.86
CA SER A 74 1.22 -8.45 -6.91
C SER A 74 0.46 -7.92 -8.13
N PHE A 75 0.81 -6.73 -8.60
CA PHE A 75 0.15 -6.06 -9.71
C PHE A 75 1.16 -5.54 -10.73
N THR A 76 0.70 -5.38 -11.97
CA THR A 76 1.37 -4.59 -13.00
C THR A 76 0.71 -3.22 -13.11
N ASP A 77 1.52 -2.16 -13.14
CA ASP A 77 1.11 -0.76 -13.32
C ASP A 77 1.00 -0.42 -14.82
N CYS A 78 0.09 -1.10 -15.52
CA CYS A 78 -0.16 -0.89 -16.95
C CYS A 78 -0.95 0.41 -17.22
#